data_AF-A0A9Q5ZT90-F1
#
_entry.id   AF-A0A9Q5ZT90-F1
#
_cell.length_a   1.000
_cell.length_b   1.000
_cell.length_c   1.000
_cell.angle_alpha   90.00
_cell.angle_beta   90.00
_cell.angle_gamma   90.00
#
_symmetry.space_group_name_H-M   'P 1'
#
loop_
_entity.id
_entity.type
_entity.pdbx_description
1 polymer ?
#
loop_
_entity_poly.entity_id
_entity_poly.type
_entity_poly.pdbx_seq_one_letter_code
_entity_poly.pdbx_strand_id
1 'polypeptide(L)'
;GKVPSVTLPKLTRKMEDYQGGGMLGAAGVDLGLEAGALDASMIVGGVVEELILKWGGDIDELRLRFVGEIYSGGTSSLLEVEMRGRITEIDQGEAKQGDDT
;
A
#
# COMPACT_ATOMS: atom_id res chain seq x y z
N GLY A 1 -19.29 3.53 5.35
CA GLY A 1 -18.10 4.19 4.78
C GLY A 1 -17.97 3.76 3.34
N LYS A 2 -17.45 4.60 2.45
CA LYS A 2 -17.33 4.29 1.01
C LYS A 2 -16.14 3.39 0.67
N VAL A 3 -15.24 3.15 1.62
CA VAL A 3 -14.03 2.33 1.45
C VAL A 3 -14.23 1.00 2.19
N PRO A 4 -14.66 -0.08 1.51
CA PRO A 4 -14.85 -1.39 2.12
C PRO A 4 -13.55 -2.06 2.57
N SER A 5 -12.41 -1.82 1.90
CA SER A 5 -11.15 -2.45 2.26
C SER A 5 -9.93 -1.58 1.91
N VAL A 6 -8.87 -1.74 2.70
CA VAL A 6 -7.55 -1.13 2.49
C VAL A 6 -6.48 -2.19 2.72
N THR A 7 -5.55 -2.30 1.78
CA THR A 7 -4.33 -3.10 1.92
C THR A 7 -3.17 -2.14 2.17
N LEU A 8 -2.59 -2.22 3.36
CA LEU A 8 -1.43 -1.41 3.75
C LEU A 8 -0.16 -1.87 3.00
N PRO A 9 0.84 -0.98 2.81
CA PRO A 9 2.06 -1.33 2.11
C PRO A 9 2.79 -2.54 2.71
N LYS A 10 3.19 -3.46 1.84
CA LYS A 10 4.03 -4.58 2.23
C LYS A 10 5.50 -4.13 2.18
N LEU A 11 6.04 -3.82 3.35
CA LEU A 11 7.44 -3.39 3.48
C LEU A 11 8.38 -4.57 3.20
N THR A 12 8.91 -4.65 1.98
CA THR A 12 9.94 -5.61 1.59
C THR A 12 11.28 -4.91 1.30
N ARG A 13 12.37 -5.55 1.70
CA ARG A 13 13.73 -5.09 1.40
C ARG A 13 14.31 -5.91 0.26
N LYS A 14 15.01 -5.22 -0.63
CA LYS A 14 15.81 -5.87 -1.67
C LYS A 14 17.13 -6.33 -1.05
N MET A 15 17.34 -7.64 -1.01
CA MET A 15 18.58 -8.24 -0.51
C MET A 15 19.37 -8.83 -1.67
N GLU A 16 20.68 -8.63 -1.69
CA GLU A 16 21.60 -9.28 -2.63
C GLU A 16 22.57 -10.19 -1.87
N ASP A 17 22.67 -11.45 -2.29
CA ASP A 17 23.58 -12.40 -1.67
C ASP A 17 25.03 -12.08 -2.06
N TYR A 18 25.81 -11.65 -1.07
CA TYR A 18 27.22 -11.35 -1.25
C TYR A 18 28.10 -12.40 -0.54
N GLN A 19 29.07 -12.95 -1.27
CA GLN A 19 30.07 -13.85 -0.71
C GLN A 19 31.48 -13.44 -1.18
N GLY A 20 32.24 -12.84 -0.27
CA GLY A 20 33.63 -12.46 -0.49
C GLY A 20 34.61 -13.63 -0.30
N GLY A 21 35.85 -13.43 -0.75
CA GLY A 21 36.93 -14.40 -0.55
C GLY A 21 37.19 -14.66 0.93
N GLY A 22 37.15 -15.93 1.35
CA GLY A 22 37.30 -16.34 2.76
C GLY A 22 36.00 -16.43 3.55
N MET A 23 34.84 -16.12 2.95
CA MET A 23 33.54 -16.30 3.61
C MET A 23 33.02 -17.74 3.44
N LEU A 24 32.63 -18.36 4.56
CA LEU A 24 32.07 -19.72 4.62
C LEU A 24 30.61 -19.80 4.08
N GLY A 25 29.97 -18.67 3.80
CA GLY A 25 28.62 -18.59 3.24
C GLY A 25 28.29 -17.17 2.77
N ALA A 26 27.21 -17.02 2.02
CA ALA A 26 26.71 -15.74 1.55
C ALA A 26 26.01 -14.96 2.67
N ALA A 27 26.14 -13.64 2.64
CA ALA A 27 25.41 -12.72 3.50
C ALA A 27 24.49 -11.85 2.63
N GLY A 28 23.23 -11.70 3.05
CA GLY A 28 22.28 -10.82 2.37
C GLY A 28 22.62 -9.36 2.64
N VAL A 29 23.09 -8.65 1.61
CA VAL A 29 23.36 -7.21 1.64
C VAL A 29 22.07 -6.48 1.33
N ASP A 30 21.71 -5.54 2.21
CA ASP A 30 20.52 -4.72 2.06
C ASP A 30 20.76 -3.60 1.04
N LEU A 31 19.97 -3.60 -0.03
CA LEU A 31 19.98 -2.58 -1.08
C LEU A 31 18.83 -1.58 -0.95
N GLY A 32 18.14 -1.58 0.19
CA GLY A 32 17.01 -0.71 0.48
C GLY A 32 15.67 -1.36 0.19
N LEU A 33 14.65 -0.52 0.01
CA LEU A 33 13.29 -0.98 -0.26
C LEU A 33 13.17 -1.57 -1.66
N GLU A 34 12.39 -2.64 -1.78
CA GLU A 34 12.01 -3.18 -3.08
C GLU A 34 11.12 -2.19 -3.84
N ALA A 35 11.14 -2.26 -5.17
CA ALA A 35 10.21 -1.48 -5.98
C ALA A 35 8.77 -1.86 -5.61
N GLY A 36 7.94 -0.87 -5.31
CA GLY A 36 6.55 -1.08 -4.87
C GLY A 36 6.40 -1.52 -3.40
N ALA A 37 7.46 -1.57 -2.60
CA ALA A 37 7.36 -1.88 -1.16
C ALA A 37 6.52 -0.85 -0.37
N LEU A 38 6.24 0.32 -0.96
CA LEU A 38 5.41 1.38 -0.42
C LEU A 38 4.04 1.48 -1.09
N ASP A 39 3.70 0.55 -1.99
CA ASP A 39 2.41 0.56 -2.69
C ASP A 39 1.30 0.12 -1.75
N ALA A 40 0.22 0.89 -1.71
CA ALA A 40 -1.01 0.58 -0.98
C ALA A 40 -2.16 0.47 -1.96
N SER A 41 -3.13 -0.39 -1.67
CA SER A 41 -4.37 -0.49 -2.44
C SER A 41 -5.58 -0.25 -1.55
N MET A 42 -6.63 0.32 -2.14
CA MET A 42 -7.93 0.42 -1.47
C MET A 42 -9.02 0.10 -2.48
N ILE A 43 -10.09 -0.50 -1.98
CA ILE A 43 -11.32 -0.68 -2.75
C ILE A 43 -12.28 0.41 -2.29
N VAL A 44 -12.91 1.06 -3.24
CA VAL A 44 -13.91 2.11 -2.99
C VAL A 44 -15.19 1.68 -3.70
N GLY A 45 -16.31 1.72 -2.97
CA GLY A 45 -17.62 1.51 -3.55
C GLY A 45 -18.14 2.80 -4.19
N GLY A 46 -18.62 2.68 -5.41
CA GLY A 46 -19.01 3.78 -6.28
C GLY A 46 -17.86 4.29 -7.13
N VAL A 47 -18.22 4.88 -8.28
CA VAL A 47 -17.34 5.79 -9.00
C VAL A 47 -17.14 7.05 -8.16
N VAL A 48 -15.90 7.29 -7.73
CA VAL A 48 -15.51 8.50 -6.98
C VAL A 48 -14.70 9.43 -7.89
N GLU A 49 -15.37 10.49 -8.37
CA GLU A 49 -14.78 11.50 -9.27
C GLU A 49 -13.46 12.08 -8.73
N GLU A 50 -13.37 12.34 -7.43
CA GLU A 50 -12.16 12.89 -6.80
C GLU A 50 -10.93 11.99 -7.00
N LEU A 51 -11.07 10.67 -6.91
CA LEU A 51 -9.96 9.74 -7.11
C LEU A 51 -9.50 9.71 -8.56
N ILE A 52 -10.44 9.84 -9.51
CA ILE A 52 -10.12 9.93 -10.94
C ILE A 52 -9.34 11.22 -11.23
N LEU A 53 -9.76 12.34 -10.65
CA LEU A 53 -9.04 13.62 -10.80
C LEU A 53 -7.64 13.56 -10.18
N LYS A 54 -7.51 12.94 -8.99
CA LYS A 54 -6.22 12.77 -8.30
C LYS A 54 -5.25 11.86 -9.04
N TRP A 55 -5.73 10.92 -9.85
CA TRP A 55 -4.87 10.09 -10.70
C TRP A 55 -4.11 10.91 -11.76
N GLY A 56 -4.69 12.02 -12.24
CA GLY A 56 -4.02 12.95 -13.16
C GLY A 56 -3.08 13.96 -12.49
N GLY A 57 -2.86 13.87 -11.18
CA GLY A 57 -2.08 14.83 -10.40
C GLY A 57 -0.57 14.57 -10.38
N ASP A 58 0.14 15.38 -9.57
CA ASP A 58 1.58 15.24 -9.34
C ASP A 58 1.95 13.99 -8.52
N ILE A 59 3.26 13.68 -8.48
CA ILE A 59 3.82 12.49 -7.80
C ILE A 59 3.47 12.37 -6.31
N ASP A 60 3.13 13.47 -5.67
CA ASP A 60 2.90 13.57 -4.23
C ASP A 60 1.54 14.21 -3.88
N GLU A 61 0.65 14.32 -4.87
CA GLU A 61 -0.63 15.02 -4.79
C GLU A 61 -1.65 14.38 -3.84
N LEU A 62 -1.50 13.07 -3.58
CA LEU A 62 -2.41 12.31 -2.74
C LEU A 62 -1.80 12.09 -1.35
N ARG A 63 -2.51 12.55 -0.31
CA ARG A 63 -2.25 12.22 1.09
C ARG A 63 -3.39 11.36 1.61
N LEU A 64 -3.05 10.18 2.12
CA LEU A 64 -3.98 9.22 2.69
C LEU A 64 -3.61 8.91 4.12
N ARG A 65 -4.62 8.70 4.94
CA ARG A 65 -4.44 8.25 6.31
C ARG A 65 -5.40 7.11 6.61
N PHE A 66 -4.84 5.96 6.95
CA PHE A 66 -5.57 4.82 7.48
C PHE A 66 -5.53 4.87 9.01
N VAL A 67 -6.68 4.67 9.64
CA VAL A 67 -6.80 4.51 11.10
C VAL A 67 -7.62 3.27 11.36
N GLY A 68 -7.04 2.32 12.08
CA GLY A 68 -7.68 1.08 12.50
C GLY A 68 -7.44 0.80 13.97
N GLU A 69 -8.37 0.12 14.62
CA GLU A 69 -8.20 -0.35 15.99
C GLU A 69 -7.76 -1.82 15.95
N ILE A 70 -6.64 -2.13 16.60
CA ILE A 70 -6.19 -3.50 16.82
C ILE A 70 -6.54 -3.86 18.25
N TYR A 71 -7.35 -4.91 18.39
CA TYR A 71 -7.70 -5.48 19.68
C TYR A 71 -6.95 -6.80 19.87
N SER A 72 -6.13 -6.87 20.92
CA SER A 72 -5.42 -8.08 21.30
C SER A 72 -5.42 -8.23 22.81
N GLY A 73 -5.88 -9.39 23.29
CA GLY A 73 -5.76 -9.80 24.69
C GLY A 73 -6.36 -8.84 25.73
N GLY A 74 -7.45 -8.11 25.40
CA GLY A 74 -8.09 -7.19 26.35
C GLY A 74 -7.65 -5.73 26.24
N THR A 75 -6.64 -5.43 25.41
CA THR A 75 -6.15 -4.08 25.18
C THR A 75 -6.48 -3.65 23.76
N SER A 76 -7.04 -2.46 23.61
CA SER A 76 -7.15 -1.80 22.32
C SER A 76 -5.96 -0.90 22.06
N SER A 77 -5.49 -0.89 20.82
CA SER A 77 -4.45 0.01 20.34
C SER A 77 -4.87 0.59 19.00
N LEU A 78 -4.64 1.89 18.80
CA LEU A 78 -4.88 2.54 17.52
C LEU A 78 -3.65 2.35 16.62
N LEU A 79 -3.89 1.83 15.43
CA LEU A 79 -2.92 1.79 14.33
C LEU A 79 -3.26 2.92 13.36
N GLU A 80 -2.37 3.89 13.25
CA GLU A 80 -2.45 4.99 12.29
C GLU A 80 -1.31 4.85 11.27
N VAL A 81 -1.65 4.91 9.99
CA VAL A 81 -0.70 4.84 8.87
C VAL A 81 -0.97 6.01 7.95
N GLU A 82 -0.03 6.95 7.90
CA GLU A 82 -0.03 8.06 6.96
C GLU A 82 0.80 7.71 5.72
N MET A 83 0.22 7.97 4.56
CA MET A 83 0.80 7.65 3.25
C MET A 83 0.71 8.88 2.36
N ARG A 84 1.73 9.12 1.56
CA ARG A 84 1.73 10.17 0.55
C ARG A 84 2.34 9.67 -0.75
N GLY A 85 1.69 9.97 -1.87
CA GLY A 85 2.16 9.58 -3.18
C GLY A 85 1.17 9.97 -4.26
N ARG A 86 1.06 9.12 -5.27
CA ARG A 86 0.13 9.24 -6.40
C ARG A 86 -0.60 7.93 -6.61
N ILE A 87 -1.76 8.00 -7.24
CA ILE A 87 -2.48 6.82 -7.72
C ILE A 87 -1.77 6.36 -9.00
N THR A 88 -1.35 5.11 -9.03
CA THR A 88 -0.70 4.50 -10.19
C THR A 88 -1.72 3.78 -11.08
N GLU A 89 -2.75 3.19 -10.47
CA GLU A 89 -3.75 2.36 -11.14
C GLU A 89 -5.16 2.62 -10.58
N ILE A 90 -6.14 2.65 -11.47
CA ILE A 90 -7.57 2.59 -11.13
C ILE A 90 -8.16 1.45 -11.94
N ASP A 91 -8.59 0.40 -11.26
CA ASP A 91 -9.34 -0.70 -11.85
C ASP A 91 -10.83 -0.55 -11.48
N GLN A 92 -11.69 -0.44 -12.49
CA GLN A 92 -13.14 -0.33 -12.33
C GLN A 92 -13.85 -1.70 -12.40
N GLY A 93 -13.11 -2.78 -12.69
CA GLY A 93 -13.66 -4.11 -12.84
C GLY A 93 -14.75 -4.21 -13.93
N GLU A 94 -15.66 -5.16 -13.75
CA GLU A 94 -16.85 -5.31 -14.60
C GLU A 94 -18.04 -4.56 -13.98
N ALA A 95 -18.61 -3.59 -14.71
CA ALA A 95 -19.81 -2.88 -14.27
C ALA A 95 -21.09 -3.68 -14.58
N LYS A 96 -21.65 -4.36 -13.57
CA LYS A 96 -22.93 -5.08 -13.66
C LYS A 96 -24.01 -4.39 -12.83
N GLN A 97 -25.24 -4.42 -13.33
CA GLN A 97 -26.39 -3.84 -12.63
C GLN A 97 -26.66 -4.60 -11.32
N GLY A 98 -26.59 -3.89 -10.19
CA GLY A 98 -26.87 -4.44 -8.87
C GLY A 98 -25.63 -4.87 -8.07
N ASP A 99 -24.43 -4.80 -8.66
CA ASP A 99 -23.19 -4.91 -7.91
C ASP A 99 -22.86 -3.56 -7.25
N ASP A 100 -22.25 -3.62 -6.07
CA ASP A 100 -21.70 -2.44 -5.37
C ASP A 100 -20.41 -1.99 -6.09
N THR A 101 -20.55 -1.56 -7.35
CA THR A 101 -19.51 -0.80 -8.08
C THR A 101 -19.43 0.62 -7.58
#